data_AF-A0A1X0CYL0-F1
#
_entry.id   AF-A0A1X0CYL0-F1
#
_cell.length_a   1.000
_cell.length_b   1.000
_cell.length_c   1.000
_cell.angle_alpha   90.00
_cell.angle_beta   90.00
_cell.angle_gamma   90.00
#
_symmetry.space_group_name_H-M   'P 1'
#
loop_
_entity.id
_entity.type
_entity.pdbx_description
1 polymer ?
#
loop_
_entity_poly.entity_id
_entity_poly.type
_entity_poly.pdbx_seq_one_letter_code
_entity_poly.pdbx_strand_id
1 'polypeptide(L)'
;MYLADFPGARSALVQAAAAPAGGEPQAWKRVTEALGIAGADVGDRCETPSGAPRLTGVVRRIHQDDNAREVMLRVDEPAPGVAIVGACTVAGQARVMATVYLYGDAAADVAAAEQPKWSEWLRGVLDTAGAAT
;
A
#
# COMPACT_ATOMS: atom_id res chain seq x y z
N MET A 1 -2.63 6.43 18.60
CA MET A 1 -4.00 6.02 19.02
C MET A 1 -4.64 5.33 17.81
N TYR A 2 -4.71 3.99 17.80
CA TYR A 2 -5.21 3.24 16.63
C TYR A 2 -6.14 2.07 17.01
N LEU A 3 -6.46 1.93 18.30
CA LEU A 3 -7.38 0.89 18.80
C LEU A 3 -8.40 1.44 19.82
N ALA A 4 -8.47 2.76 20.00
CA ALA A 4 -9.38 3.39 20.96
C ALA A 4 -10.77 3.72 20.37
N ASP A 5 -10.92 3.74 19.04
CA ASP A 5 -12.14 4.20 18.38
C ASP A 5 -13.13 3.08 18.01
N PHE A 6 -12.78 1.79 18.15
CA PHE A 6 -13.63 0.68 17.64
C PHE A 6 -13.64 -0.60 18.50
N PRO A 7 -14.10 -0.59 19.76
CA PRO A 7 -14.38 -1.82 20.48
C PRO A 7 -15.56 -2.58 19.82
N GLY A 8 -15.28 -3.69 19.15
CA GLY A 8 -16.29 -4.62 18.60
C GLY A 8 -16.57 -4.53 17.10
N ALA A 9 -15.94 -3.62 16.36
CA ALA A 9 -16.09 -3.58 14.90
C ALA A 9 -15.27 -4.69 14.23
N ARG A 10 -15.85 -5.38 13.24
CA ARG A 10 -15.12 -6.34 12.39
C ARG A 10 -14.11 -5.58 11.52
N SER A 11 -12.87 -5.47 11.99
CA SER A 11 -11.77 -5.01 11.15
C SER A 11 -11.28 -6.17 10.30
N ALA A 12 -11.03 -5.92 9.02
CA ALA A 12 -10.35 -6.86 8.15
C ALA A 12 -9.12 -6.19 7.56
N LEU A 13 -8.12 -6.99 7.22
CA LEU A 13 -6.85 -6.51 6.68
C LEU A 13 -6.60 -7.13 5.31
N VAL A 14 -6.06 -6.31 4.43
CA VAL A 14 -5.38 -6.75 3.22
C VAL A 14 -3.90 -6.54 3.44
N GLN A 15 -3.10 -7.57 3.22
CA GLN A 15 -1.64 -7.46 3.31
C GLN A 15 -0.99 -8.09 2.09
N ALA A 16 -0.24 -7.28 1.36
CA ALA A 16 0.60 -7.74 0.26
C ALA A 16 2.06 -7.39 0.58
N ALA A 17 2.96 -8.34 0.33
CA ALA A 17 4.39 -8.14 0.48
C ALA A 17 5.11 -8.85 -0.66
N ALA A 18 6.16 -8.21 -1.17
CA ALA A 18 6.99 -8.79 -2.21
C ALA A 18 8.43 -8.29 -2.09
N ALA A 19 9.37 -9.11 -2.55
CA ALA A 19 10.77 -8.78 -2.63
C ALA A 19 11.10 -8.41 -4.08
N PRO A 20 11.55 -7.18 -4.37
CA PRO A 20 11.98 -6.81 -5.71
C PRO A 20 13.30 -7.50 -6.07
N ALA A 21 13.55 -7.71 -7.37
CA ALA A 21 14.84 -8.15 -7.88
C ALA A 21 15.96 -7.07 -7.76
N GLY A 22 15.58 -5.82 -7.49
CA GLY A 22 16.47 -4.67 -7.38
C GLY A 22 16.49 -4.01 -6.00
N GLY A 23 17.13 -2.84 -5.91
CA GLY A 23 17.22 -2.08 -4.66
C GLY A 23 15.90 -1.44 -4.23
N GLU A 24 15.79 -1.18 -2.92
CA GLU A 24 14.63 -0.57 -2.28
C GLU A 24 14.21 0.77 -2.91
N PRO A 25 15.10 1.72 -3.26
CA PRO A 25 14.70 2.98 -3.90
C PRO A 25 14.02 2.81 -5.26
N GLN A 26 14.48 1.85 -6.04
CA GLN A 26 13.90 1.60 -7.36
C GLN A 26 12.53 0.92 -7.23
N ALA A 27 12.38 0.01 -6.25
CA ALA A 27 11.11 -0.64 -5.95
C ALA A 27 10.08 0.35 -5.41
N TRP A 28 10.48 1.21 -4.48
CA TRP A 28 9.65 2.28 -3.93
C TRP A 28 9.14 3.22 -5.02
N LYS A 29 10.04 3.69 -5.89
CA LYS A 29 9.67 4.56 -7.02
C LYS A 29 8.60 3.91 -7.89
N ARG A 30 8.80 2.65 -8.31
CA ARG A 30 7.83 1.93 -9.16
C ARG A 30 6.47 1.79 -8.50
N VAL A 31 6.45 1.43 -7.22
CA VAL A 31 5.21 1.18 -6.48
C VAL A 31 4.42 2.47 -6.27
N THR A 32 5.11 3.56 -5.91
CA THR A 32 4.47 4.87 -5.75
C THR A 32 3.97 5.45 -7.07
N GLU A 33 4.71 5.27 -8.17
CA GLU A 33 4.25 5.64 -9.53
C GLU A 33 3.02 4.83 -9.94
N ALA A 34 3.05 3.51 -9.75
CA ALA A 34 1.94 2.62 -10.11
C ALA A 34 0.68 2.86 -9.25
N LEU A 35 0.83 3.35 -8.02
CA LEU A 35 -0.28 3.77 -7.15
C LEU A 35 -0.74 5.21 -7.39
N GLY A 36 -0.03 5.99 -8.21
CA GLY A 36 -0.34 7.41 -8.42
C GLY A 36 -0.07 8.29 -7.20
N ILE A 37 0.82 7.86 -6.30
CA ILE A 37 1.20 8.61 -5.07
C ILE A 37 2.64 9.12 -5.11
N ALA A 38 3.32 8.98 -6.25
CA ALA A 38 4.65 9.53 -6.45
C ALA A 38 4.63 11.06 -6.30
N GLY A 39 5.41 11.58 -5.34
CA GLY A 39 5.50 13.00 -5.08
C GLY A 39 4.30 13.61 -4.35
N ALA A 40 3.37 12.80 -3.82
CA ALA A 40 2.28 13.29 -2.99
C ALA A 40 2.80 13.89 -1.69
N ASP A 41 2.05 14.85 -1.13
CA ASP A 41 2.29 15.47 0.18
C ASP A 41 1.13 15.19 1.15
N VAL A 42 1.35 15.43 2.44
CA VAL A 42 0.32 15.29 3.48
C VAL A 42 -0.84 16.23 3.18
N GLY A 43 -2.04 15.66 3.10
CA GLY A 43 -3.27 16.39 2.75
C GLY A 43 -3.70 16.20 1.30
N ASP A 44 -2.84 15.68 0.42
CA ASP A 44 -3.20 15.42 -0.97
C ASP A 44 -4.24 14.30 -1.07
N ARG A 45 -5.18 14.51 -1.99
CA ARG A 45 -6.15 13.48 -2.37
C ARG A 45 -5.54 12.61 -3.47
N CYS A 46 -5.58 11.30 -3.26
CA CYS A 46 -5.03 10.31 -4.17
C CYS A 46 -6.13 9.36 -4.64
N GLU A 47 -6.06 8.98 -5.91
CA GLU A 47 -6.86 7.92 -6.51
C GLU A 47 -5.91 7.03 -7.31
N THR A 48 -6.00 5.71 -7.07
CA THR A 48 -5.15 4.75 -7.78
C THR A 48 -5.51 4.67 -9.27
N PRO A 49 -4.51 4.67 -10.18
CA PRO A 49 -4.74 4.51 -11.61
C PRO A 49 -5.43 3.19 -12.00
N SER A 50 -6.00 3.15 -13.21
CA SER A 50 -6.54 1.93 -13.79
C SER A 50 -5.45 0.84 -13.89
N GLY A 51 -5.70 -0.31 -13.27
CA GLY A 51 -4.74 -1.43 -13.23
C GLY A 51 -4.08 -1.64 -11.87
N ALA A 52 -4.18 -0.67 -10.95
CA ALA A 52 -3.90 -0.87 -9.54
C ALA A 52 -5.17 -1.26 -8.76
N PRO A 53 -5.05 -1.95 -7.61
CA PRO A 53 -6.15 -2.17 -6.69
C PRO A 53 -6.80 -0.83 -6.33
N ARG A 54 -8.13 -0.78 -6.36
CA ARG A 54 -8.86 0.48 -6.14
C ARG A 54 -8.51 1.00 -4.74
N LEU A 55 -8.03 2.22 -4.68
CA LEU A 55 -7.86 2.97 -3.44
C LEU A 55 -8.06 4.46 -3.75
N THR A 56 -9.01 5.07 -3.05
CA THR A 56 -9.15 6.53 -3.03
C THR A 56 -9.00 7.00 -1.60
N GLY A 57 -8.28 8.09 -1.38
CA GLY A 57 -8.02 8.55 -0.03
C GLY A 57 -7.25 9.86 0.06
N VAL A 58 -6.79 10.16 1.27
CA VAL A 58 -5.99 11.35 1.58
C VAL A 58 -4.71 10.93 2.28
N VAL A 59 -3.57 11.46 1.84
CA VAL A 59 -2.29 11.23 2.50
C VAL A 59 -2.30 11.85 3.89
N ARG A 60 -1.98 11.05 4.91
CA ARG A 60 -1.96 11.47 6.32
C ARG A 60 -0.57 11.55 6.89
N ARG A 61 0.36 10.73 6.38
CA ARG A 61 1.74 10.70 6.86
C ARG A 61 2.63 10.22 5.73
N ILE A 62 3.79 10.85 5.64
CA ILE A 62 4.90 10.41 4.82
C ILE A 62 6.10 10.30 5.75
N HIS A 63 6.84 9.21 5.62
CA HIS A 63 8.07 8.99 6.34
C HIS A 63 9.11 8.44 5.36
N GLN A 64 10.28 9.07 5.34
CA GLN A 64 11.38 8.67 4.47
C GLN A 64 12.68 9.00 5.18
N ASP A 65 13.48 7.97 5.42
CA ASP A 65 14.85 8.07 5.93
C ASP A 65 15.77 7.10 5.17
N ASP A 66 16.98 6.89 5.68
CA ASP A 66 17.98 6.02 5.06
C ASP A 66 17.63 4.52 5.14
N ASN A 67 16.66 4.15 5.98
CA ASN A 67 16.33 2.77 6.30
C ASN A 67 14.98 2.34 5.72
N ALA A 68 14.02 3.26 5.66
CA ALA A 68 12.66 2.98 5.24
C ALA A 68 11.98 4.17 4.57
N ARG A 69 11.00 3.82 3.72
CA ARG A 69 10.04 4.74 3.11
C ARG A 69 8.65 4.24 3.38
N GLU A 70 7.74 5.13 3.73
CA GLU A 70 6.37 4.81 4.08
C GLU A 70 5.44 5.98 3.73
N VAL A 71 4.28 5.65 3.18
CA VAL A 71 3.15 6.56 3.02
C VAL A 71 1.94 5.93 3.68
N MET A 72 1.27 6.69 4.54
CA MET A 72 0.00 6.34 5.14
C MET A 72 -1.12 7.17 4.53
N LEU A 73 -2.16 6.51 4.04
CA LEU A 73 -3.36 7.11 3.50
C LEU A 73 -4.55 6.78 4.38
N ARG A 74 -5.43 7.76 4.60
CA ARG A 74 -6.80 7.49 5.02
C ARG A 74 -7.59 7.14 3.77
N VAL A 75 -8.14 5.94 3.73
CA VAL A 75 -8.87 5.38 2.60
C VAL A 75 -10.36 5.67 2.74
N ASP A 76 -10.98 6.15 1.67
CA ASP A 76 -12.43 6.34 1.55
C ASP A 76 -13.07 5.18 0.75
N GLU A 77 -12.39 4.70 -0.30
CA GLU A 77 -12.82 3.57 -1.15
C GLU A 77 -11.69 2.56 -1.30
N PRO A 78 -11.97 1.23 -1.31
CA PRO A 78 -13.26 0.57 -1.55
C PRO A 78 -14.12 0.42 -0.30
N ALA A 79 -13.55 0.67 0.87
CA ALA A 79 -14.26 0.87 2.13
C ALA A 79 -13.42 1.82 3.02
N PRO A 80 -14.04 2.48 4.01
CA PRO A 80 -13.32 3.34 4.94
C PRO A 80 -12.18 2.59 5.63
N GLY A 81 -10.99 3.16 5.62
CA GLY A 81 -9.79 2.44 6.01
C GLY A 81 -8.54 3.27 6.20
N VAL A 82 -7.45 2.58 6.47
CA VAL A 82 -6.09 3.14 6.48
C VAL A 82 -5.19 2.22 5.66
N ALA A 83 -4.51 2.77 4.67
CA ALA A 83 -3.49 2.07 3.91
C ALA A 83 -2.11 2.56 4.33
N ILE A 84 -1.19 1.62 4.49
CA ILE A 84 0.22 1.85 4.78
C ILE A 84 0.99 1.15 3.68
N VAL A 85 1.67 1.91 2.84
CA VAL A 85 2.54 1.38 1.80
C VAL A 85 3.95 1.79 2.13
N GLY A 86 4.86 0.83 2.21
CA GLY A 86 6.23 1.09 2.58
C GLY A 86 7.22 0.17 1.91
N ALA A 87 8.47 0.62 1.86
CA ALA A 87 9.59 -0.14 1.42
C ALA A 87 10.74 0.01 2.42
N CYS A 88 11.43 -1.09 2.71
CA CYS A 88 12.55 -1.09 3.64
C CYS A 88 13.59 -2.13 3.22
N THR A 89 14.80 -2.02 3.76
CA THR A 89 15.84 -3.03 3.59
C THR A 89 15.97 -3.86 4.87
N VAL A 90 15.74 -5.16 4.77
CA VAL A 90 15.87 -6.11 5.89
C VAL A 90 16.96 -7.11 5.54
N ALA A 91 17.99 -7.20 6.38
CA ALA A 91 19.14 -8.11 6.17
C ALA A 91 19.78 -7.99 4.76
N GLY A 92 19.88 -6.75 4.24
CA GLY A 92 20.43 -6.49 2.91
C GLY A 92 19.48 -6.79 1.74
N GLN A 93 18.24 -7.20 2.01
CA GLN A 93 17.23 -7.44 0.99
C GLN A 93 16.14 -6.37 1.04
N ALA A 94 15.86 -5.76 -0.09
CA ALA A 94 14.73 -4.86 -0.23
C ALA A 94 13.41 -5.64 -0.06
N ARG A 95 12.44 -5.00 0.59
CA ARG A 95 11.08 -5.49 0.79
C ARG A 95 10.11 -4.35 0.56
N VAL A 96 9.02 -4.62 -0.15
CA VAL A 96 7.89 -3.70 -0.24
C VAL A 96 6.68 -4.37 0.39
N MET A 97 5.94 -3.59 1.18
CA MET A 97 4.73 -4.02 1.87
C MET A 97 3.62 -3.00 1.64
N ALA A 98 2.41 -3.50 1.42
CA ALA A 98 1.18 -2.72 1.41
C ALA A 98 0.20 -3.38 2.37
N THR A 99 -0.23 -2.63 3.39
CA THR A 99 -1.19 -3.08 4.39
C THR A 99 -2.37 -2.13 4.38
N VAL A 100 -3.57 -2.65 4.13
CA VAL A 100 -4.81 -1.88 4.15
C VAL A 100 -5.71 -2.42 5.24
N TYR A 101 -5.98 -1.60 6.24
CA TYR A 101 -6.95 -1.86 7.29
C TYR A 101 -8.29 -1.30 6.86
N LEU A 102 -9.30 -2.16 6.77
CA LEU A 102 -10.66 -1.79 6.40
C LEU A 102 -11.58 -1.91 7.62
N TYR A 103 -12.52 -0.98 7.72
CA TYR A 103 -13.48 -0.88 8.81
C TYR A 103 -14.91 -0.86 8.29
N GLY A 104 -15.83 -1.34 9.13
CA GLY A 104 -17.27 -1.39 8.85
C GLY A 104 -17.76 -2.81 8.54
N ASP A 105 -19.07 -2.94 8.34
CA ASP A 105 -19.75 -4.23 8.24
C ASP A 105 -19.32 -5.06 7.02
N ALA A 106 -18.95 -4.38 5.93
CA ALA A 106 -18.47 -5.00 4.69
C ALA A 106 -16.95 -5.23 4.66
N ALA A 107 -16.21 -4.86 5.72
CA ALA A 107 -14.75 -4.89 5.69
C ALA A 107 -14.18 -6.28 5.36
N ALA A 108 -14.77 -7.35 5.91
CA ALA A 108 -14.31 -8.72 5.67
C ALA A 108 -14.48 -9.15 4.21
N ASP A 109 -15.65 -8.87 3.61
CA ASP A 109 -15.93 -9.23 2.23
C ASP A 109 -15.07 -8.42 1.25
N VAL A 110 -14.91 -7.12 1.51
CA VAL A 110 -14.03 -6.26 0.71
C VAL A 110 -12.57 -6.70 0.85
N ALA A 111 -12.09 -6.99 2.06
CA ALA A 111 -10.74 -7.48 2.25
C ALA A 111 -10.49 -8.80 1.52
N ALA A 112 -11.43 -9.75 1.58
CA ALA A 112 -11.31 -11.02 0.86
C ALA A 112 -11.25 -10.82 -0.66
N ALA A 113 -12.02 -9.87 -1.21
CA ALA A 113 -12.01 -9.55 -2.64
C ALA A 113 -10.75 -8.78 -3.08
N GLU A 114 -10.21 -7.91 -2.23
CA GLU A 114 -9.05 -7.07 -2.53
C GLU A 114 -7.72 -7.79 -2.28
N GLN A 115 -7.67 -8.73 -1.34
CA GLN A 115 -6.45 -9.47 -0.97
C GLN A 115 -5.71 -10.11 -2.15
N PRO A 116 -6.34 -10.90 -3.03
CA PRO A 116 -5.64 -11.47 -4.18
C PRO A 116 -5.18 -10.38 -5.16
N LYS A 117 -5.98 -9.32 -5.38
CA LYS A 117 -5.64 -8.22 -6.29
C LYS A 117 -4.39 -7.48 -5.84
N TRP A 118 -4.29 -7.13 -4.55
CA TRP A 118 -3.11 -6.49 -3.99
C TRP A 118 -1.87 -7.37 -4.08
N SER A 119 -1.99 -8.66 -3.76
CA SER A 119 -0.88 -9.61 -3.82
C SER A 119 -0.36 -9.84 -5.24
N GLU A 120 -1.26 -9.96 -6.23
CA GLU A 120 -0.89 -10.15 -7.63
C GLU A 120 -0.33 -8.88 -8.25
N TRP A 121 -0.98 -7.74 -8.02
CA TRP A 121 -0.53 -6.45 -8.53
C TRP A 121 0.85 -6.08 -8.00
N LEU A 122 1.09 -6.18 -6.69
CA LEU A 122 2.36 -5.79 -6.10
C LEU A 122 3.50 -6.65 -6.65
N ARG A 123 3.26 -7.94 -6.86
CA ARG A 123 4.23 -8.84 -7.49
C ARG A 123 4.50 -8.44 -8.93
N GLY A 124 3.46 -8.20 -9.72
CA GLY A 124 3.59 -7.80 -11.13
C GLY A 124 4.37 -6.49 -11.31
N VAL A 125 4.10 -5.47 -10.47
CA VAL A 125 4.81 -4.19 -10.48
C VAL A 125 6.31 -4.37 -10.22
N LEU A 126 6.68 -5.30 -9.34
CA LEU A 126 8.08 -5.55 -8.99
C LEU A 126 8.79 -6.51 -9.94
N ASP A 127 8.07 -7.44 -10.56
CA ASP A 127 8.61 -8.42 -11.53
C ASP A 127 8.87 -7.82 -12.91
N THR A 128 8.17 -6.76 -13.30
CA THR A 128 8.31 -6.11 -14.62
C THR A 128 9.73 -5.55 -14.86
N ALA A 129 10.60 -5.52 -13.84
CA ALA A 129 12.02 -5.20 -13.96
C ALA A 129 12.86 -6.25 -14.73
N GLY A 130 12.33 -7.44 -15.04
CA GLY A 130 13.04 -8.48 -15.79
C GLY A 130 13.03 -8.35 -17.31
N ALA A 131 12.27 -7.40 -17.89
CA ALA A 131 11.99 -7.35 -19.33
C ALA A 131 12.52 -6.10 -20.05
N ALA A 132 13.70 -5.61 -19.67
CA ALA A 132 14.42 -4.59 -20.44
C ALA A 132 15.88 -5.03 -20.65
N THR A 133 16.10 -5.83 -21.69
CA THR A 133 17.39 -5.99 -22.39
C THR A 133 17.47 -5.04 -23.56
#